data_AF-A0AAV4CCC9-F1
#
_entry.id   AF-A0AAV4CCC9-F1
#
_cell.length_a   1.000
_cell.length_b   1.000
_cell.length_c   1.000
_cell.angle_alpha   90.00
_cell.angle_beta   90.00
_cell.angle_gamma   90.00
#
_symmetry.space_group_name_H-M   'P 1'
#
loop_
_entity.id
_entity.type
_entity.pdbx_description
1 polymer ?
#
loop_
_entity_poly.entity_id
_entity_poly.type
_entity_poly.pdbx_seq_one_letter_code
_entity_poly.pdbx_strand_id
1 'polypeptide(L)'
;MTVRFIFSALIPVVMDVIVGMKNPTAIRSPEEERETTIYSLDLLVNLEKALVISPHIYNLCKEAKDGVFTQESDLKTISKSLDKDYNTLISATSDLSPNKYSHCHDLKGPGSLSQLCVCQIHTCVMWYPCGLKYCQGSDNFGRLVSYRCGIKTCKRCLAFNYVAASKMKCLWDF
;
A
#
# COMPACT_ATOMS: atom_id res chain seq x y z
N MET A 1 11.80 -8.83 -11.95
CA MET A 1 11.67 -9.06 -10.50
C MET A 1 10.43 -8.31 -10.09
N THR A 2 9.35 -9.01 -9.83
CA THR A 2 8.01 -8.41 -9.73
C THR A 2 7.40 -8.90 -8.45
N VAL A 3 7.18 -8.00 -7.51
CA VAL A 3 6.49 -8.27 -6.24
C VAL A 3 5.12 -7.61 -6.34
N ARG A 4 4.06 -8.33 -5.99
CA ARG A 4 2.71 -7.77 -5.92
C ARG A 4 2.13 -7.92 -4.53
N PHE A 5 1.46 -6.87 -4.09
CA PHE A 5 0.80 -6.81 -2.80
C PHE A 5 -0.71 -6.81 -3.04
N ILE A 6 -1.42 -7.73 -2.40
CA ILE A 6 -2.88 -7.72 -2.44
C ILE A 6 -3.35 -6.71 -1.41
N PHE A 7 -3.58 -5.48 -1.86
CA PHE A 7 -4.12 -4.41 -1.03
C PHE A 7 -5.54 -4.07 -1.45
N SER A 8 -6.47 -4.13 -0.49
CA SER A 8 -7.84 -3.64 -0.66
C SER A 8 -7.91 -2.10 -0.73
N ALA A 9 -6.84 -1.38 -0.33
CA ALA A 9 -6.89 0.06 -0.09
C ALA A 9 -6.29 0.96 -1.18
N LEU A 10 -5.63 0.42 -2.21
CA LEU A 10 -4.75 1.22 -3.09
C LEU A 10 -5.24 1.43 -4.53
N ILE A 11 -6.27 0.72 -4.97
CA ILE A 11 -6.62 0.65 -6.40
C ILE A 11 -7.40 1.88 -6.94
N PRO A 12 -8.23 2.62 -6.18
CA PRO A 12 -8.97 3.73 -6.80
C PRO A 12 -8.27 5.11 -6.69
N VAL A 13 -7.28 5.31 -5.83
CA VAL A 13 -6.94 6.69 -5.40
C VAL A 13 -6.01 7.45 -6.38
N VAL A 14 -5.22 6.75 -7.20
CA VAL A 14 -4.14 7.41 -7.98
C VAL A 14 -4.58 7.81 -9.39
N MET A 15 -5.51 7.07 -10.00
CA MET A 15 -5.89 7.29 -11.41
C MET A 15 -6.87 8.46 -11.60
N ASP A 16 -7.71 8.75 -10.60
CA ASP A 16 -8.73 9.80 -10.70
C ASP A 16 -8.20 11.23 -10.45
N VAL A 17 -7.02 11.38 -9.84
CA VAL A 17 -6.48 12.69 -9.46
C VAL A 17 -5.92 13.45 -10.67
N ILE A 18 -5.30 12.75 -11.63
CA ILE A 18 -4.65 13.39 -12.79
C ILE A 18 -5.67 13.75 -13.88
N VAL A 19 -6.71 12.92 -14.07
CA VAL A 19 -7.68 13.05 -15.18
C VAL A 19 -8.58 14.28 -15.05
N GLY A 20 -8.73 14.85 -13.84
CA GLY A 20 -9.56 16.05 -13.60
C GLY A 20 -8.82 17.40 -13.63
N MET A 21 -7.52 17.44 -13.91
CA MET A 21 -6.72 18.66 -13.72
C MET A 21 -6.77 19.59 -14.93
N LYS A 22 -7.29 20.81 -14.75
CA LYS A 22 -7.34 21.87 -15.79
C LYS A 22 -5.96 22.37 -16.27
N ASN A 23 -4.89 22.09 -15.54
CA ASN A 23 -3.54 22.46 -15.95
C ASN A 23 -2.54 21.34 -15.61
N PRO A 24 -2.09 20.56 -16.60
CA PRO A 24 -1.23 19.39 -16.38
C PRO A 24 0.23 19.73 -16.02
N THR A 25 0.67 20.99 -16.17
CA THR A 25 2.05 21.41 -15.84
C THR A 25 2.21 22.06 -14.47
N ALA A 26 1.11 22.27 -13.73
CA ALA A 26 1.17 22.86 -12.40
C ALA A 26 1.70 21.85 -11.37
N ILE A 27 2.99 21.97 -11.01
CA ILE A 27 3.54 21.27 -9.85
C ILE A 27 2.90 21.87 -8.60
N ARG A 28 2.42 21.00 -7.75
CA ARG A 28 1.61 21.32 -6.61
C ARG A 28 2.28 20.62 -5.41
N SER A 29 2.35 21.25 -4.23
CA SER A 29 2.85 20.66 -2.96
C SER A 29 1.74 20.42 -1.92
N PRO A 30 1.58 19.19 -1.38
CA PRO A 30 0.42 18.82 -0.56
C PRO A 30 0.27 19.75 0.66
N GLU A 31 -0.97 20.12 1.00
CA GLU A 31 -1.26 21.06 2.10
C GLU A 31 -1.06 20.41 3.48
N GLU A 32 -1.19 19.09 3.58
CA GLU A 32 -0.98 18.33 4.83
C GLU A 32 -0.23 17.03 4.56
N GLU A 33 0.65 16.68 5.49
CA GLU A 33 1.34 15.39 5.53
C GLU A 33 0.69 14.51 6.58
N ARG A 34 0.14 13.37 6.14
CA ARG A 34 -0.36 12.33 7.04
C ARG A 34 0.75 11.36 7.41
N GLU A 35 0.58 10.78 8.59
CA GLU A 35 1.50 9.80 9.16
C GLU A 35 1.68 8.57 8.25
N THR A 36 2.91 8.06 8.24
CA THR A 36 3.26 6.87 7.46
C THR A 36 2.64 5.65 8.10
N THR A 37 1.89 4.87 7.31
CA THR A 37 1.30 3.61 7.79
C THR A 37 2.20 2.44 7.42
N ILE A 38 2.58 1.66 8.43
CA ILE A 38 3.44 0.49 8.26
C ILE A 38 2.54 -0.75 8.19
N TYR A 39 2.75 -1.57 7.17
CA TYR A 39 2.10 -2.85 6.97
C TYR A 39 3.13 -3.96 7.06
N SER A 40 2.88 -4.94 7.92
CA SER A 40 3.70 -6.13 8.05
C SER A 40 3.02 -7.28 7.31
N LEU A 41 3.60 -7.70 6.18
CA LEU A 41 3.02 -8.70 5.31
C LEU A 41 3.51 -10.07 5.72
N ASP A 42 2.68 -10.75 6.50
CA ASP A 42 2.98 -12.01 7.15
C ASP A 42 2.56 -13.25 6.35
N LEU A 43 1.83 -13.07 5.25
CA LEU A 43 1.31 -14.17 4.44
C LEU A 43 1.80 -14.11 2.99
N LEU A 44 2.22 -15.26 2.47
CA LEU A 44 2.48 -15.49 1.04
C LEU A 44 1.30 -16.20 0.40
N VAL A 45 0.77 -15.65 -0.69
CA VAL A 45 -0.34 -16.24 -1.43
C VAL A 45 0.17 -17.28 -2.43
N ASN A 46 -0.44 -18.46 -2.41
CA ASN A 46 -0.25 -19.48 -3.43
C ASN A 46 -1.07 -19.10 -4.68
N LEU A 47 -0.38 -18.76 -5.77
CA LEU A 47 -1.00 -18.33 -7.03
C LEU A 47 -1.98 -19.35 -7.63
N GLU A 48 -1.71 -20.65 -7.48
CA GLU A 48 -2.58 -21.71 -8.01
C GLU A 48 -3.92 -21.78 -7.25
N LYS A 49 -3.88 -21.46 -5.95
CA LYS A 49 -5.06 -21.42 -5.09
C LYS A 49 -5.68 -20.03 -4.98
N ALA A 50 -5.07 -19.01 -5.59
CA ALA A 50 -5.47 -17.61 -5.41
C ALA A 50 -6.88 -17.29 -5.92
N LEU A 51 -7.46 -18.16 -6.75
CA LEU A 51 -8.86 -18.07 -7.21
C LEU A 51 -9.85 -17.96 -6.04
N VAL A 52 -9.57 -18.60 -4.89
CA VAL A 52 -10.45 -18.51 -3.71
C VAL A 52 -10.47 -17.10 -3.13
N ILE A 53 -9.36 -16.38 -3.21
CA ILE A 53 -9.26 -14.99 -2.75
C ILE A 53 -9.90 -14.05 -3.78
N SER A 54 -9.43 -14.09 -5.02
CA SER A 54 -10.00 -13.31 -6.13
C SER A 54 -9.64 -13.94 -7.48
N PRO A 55 -10.59 -13.97 -8.44
CA PRO A 55 -10.36 -14.55 -9.75
C PRO A 55 -9.29 -13.80 -10.56
N HIS A 56 -9.00 -12.54 -10.21
CA HIS A 56 -8.06 -11.70 -10.95
C HIS A 56 -6.61 -11.85 -10.49
N ILE A 57 -6.36 -12.41 -9.31
CA ILE A 57 -5.01 -12.46 -8.72
C ILE A 57 -4.04 -13.24 -9.61
N TYR A 58 -4.47 -14.38 -10.15
CA TYR A 58 -3.62 -15.19 -11.02
C TYR A 58 -3.14 -14.38 -12.24
N ASN A 59 -4.07 -13.77 -12.99
CA ASN A 59 -3.74 -13.03 -14.20
C ASN A 59 -2.91 -11.77 -13.92
N LEU A 60 -3.25 -11.04 -12.85
CA LEU A 60 -2.51 -9.85 -12.43
C LEU A 60 -1.10 -10.22 -11.96
N CYS A 61 -0.95 -11.30 -11.21
CA CYS A 61 0.30 -11.62 -10.51
C CYS A 61 1.10 -12.76 -11.15
N LYS A 62 0.74 -13.21 -12.36
CA LYS A 62 1.45 -14.31 -13.06
C LYS A 62 2.95 -14.05 -13.25
N GLU A 63 3.33 -12.79 -13.40
CA GLU A 63 4.73 -12.38 -13.57
C GLU A 63 5.49 -12.29 -12.24
N ALA A 64 4.80 -12.34 -11.11
CA ALA A 64 5.37 -12.18 -9.79
C ALA A 64 6.06 -13.47 -9.31
N LYS A 65 7.23 -13.74 -9.90
CA LYS A 65 8.05 -14.93 -9.58
C LYS A 65 8.57 -14.96 -8.14
N ASP A 66 8.64 -13.81 -7.49
CA ASP A 66 9.23 -13.66 -6.16
C ASP A 66 8.20 -13.85 -5.04
N GLY A 67 6.90 -13.73 -5.36
CA GLY A 67 5.82 -13.93 -4.41
C GLY A 67 4.73 -12.87 -4.49
N VAL A 68 3.55 -13.23 -3.97
CA VAL A 68 2.44 -12.31 -3.74
C VAL A 68 2.17 -12.26 -2.25
N PHE A 69 2.29 -11.09 -1.65
CA PHE A 69 2.23 -10.94 -0.20
C PHE A 69 0.93 -10.24 0.24
N THR A 70 0.44 -10.61 1.42
CA THR A 70 -0.74 -10.03 2.07
C THR A 70 -0.59 -10.14 3.60
N GLN A 71 -1.52 -9.55 4.34
CA GLN A 71 -1.61 -9.68 5.79
C GLN A 71 -2.92 -10.33 6.22
N GLU A 72 -2.94 -10.94 7.40
CA GLU A 72 -4.15 -11.62 7.94
C GLU A 72 -5.38 -10.69 8.00
N SER A 73 -5.18 -9.41 8.31
CA SER A 73 -6.24 -8.40 8.39
C SER A 73 -6.86 -8.07 7.02
N ASP A 74 -6.11 -8.22 5.93
CA ASP A 74 -6.65 -8.08 4.57
C ASP A 74 -7.62 -9.23 4.28
N LEU A 75 -7.23 -10.47 4.62
CA LEU A 75 -8.09 -11.64 4.44
C LEU A 75 -9.36 -11.55 5.29
N LYS A 76 -9.27 -11.04 6.54
CA LYS A 76 -10.44 -10.77 7.38
C LYS A 76 -11.35 -9.71 6.77
N THR A 77 -10.77 -8.68 6.14
CA THR A 77 -11.55 -7.64 5.45
C THR A 77 -12.23 -8.19 4.21
N ILE A 78 -11.53 -9.00 3.41
CA ILE A 78 -12.07 -9.68 2.22
C ILE A 78 -13.18 -10.66 2.60
N SER A 79 -12.98 -11.45 3.66
CA SER A 79 -13.98 -12.37 4.20
C SER A 79 -15.28 -11.64 4.53
N LYS A 80 -15.19 -10.51 5.24
CA LYS A 80 -16.35 -9.69 5.61
C LYS A 80 -17.00 -8.97 4.43
N SER A 81 -16.22 -8.47 3.48
CA SER A 81 -16.74 -7.65 2.38
C SER A 81 -17.35 -8.48 1.25
N LEU A 82 -16.84 -9.69 1.01
CA LEU A 82 -17.28 -10.60 -0.04
C LEU A 82 -18.05 -11.81 0.48
N ASP A 83 -18.35 -11.85 1.78
CA ASP A 83 -19.01 -12.97 2.47
C ASP A 83 -18.35 -14.33 2.16
N LYS A 84 -17.01 -14.35 2.22
CA LYS A 84 -16.19 -15.55 1.98
C LYS A 84 -15.73 -16.16 3.28
N ASP A 85 -15.67 -17.49 3.33
CA ASP A 85 -15.16 -18.18 4.51
C ASP A 85 -13.66 -17.90 4.72
N TYR A 86 -13.31 -17.37 5.88
CA TYR A 86 -11.94 -17.04 6.24
C TYR A 86 -10.99 -18.25 6.17
N ASN A 87 -11.45 -19.43 6.58
CA ASN A 87 -10.60 -20.63 6.59
C ASN A 87 -10.24 -21.07 5.16
N THR A 88 -11.15 -20.91 4.20
CA THR A 88 -10.81 -21.13 2.78
C THR A 88 -9.77 -20.13 2.28
N LEU A 89 -9.87 -18.85 2.66
CA LEU A 89 -8.93 -17.81 2.25
C LEU A 89 -7.52 -18.06 2.80
N ILE A 90 -7.40 -18.33 4.10
CA ILE A 90 -6.09 -18.58 4.74
C ILE A 90 -5.44 -19.87 4.20
N SER A 91 -6.23 -20.87 3.80
CA SER A 91 -5.72 -22.12 3.19
C SER A 91 -4.99 -21.92 1.86
N ALA A 92 -5.22 -20.80 1.17
CA ALA A 92 -4.50 -20.40 -0.03
C ALA A 92 -3.23 -19.59 0.27
N THR A 93 -2.83 -19.49 1.53
CA THR A 93 -1.66 -18.74 1.98
C THR A 93 -0.71 -19.58 2.82
N SER A 94 0.54 -19.13 2.93
CA SER A 94 1.54 -19.68 3.84
C SER A 94 2.15 -18.57 4.70
N ASP A 95 2.32 -18.85 6.00
CA ASP A 95 2.89 -17.93 6.98
C ASP A 95 4.40 -17.75 6.76
N LEU A 96 4.82 -16.49 6.66
CA LEU A 96 6.23 -16.07 6.53
C LEU A 96 6.77 -15.40 7.80
N SER A 97 5.93 -15.09 8.80
CA SER A 97 6.30 -14.54 10.11
C SER A 97 7.49 -13.56 10.07
N PRO A 98 7.30 -12.31 9.61
CA PRO A 98 8.39 -11.36 9.35
C PRO A 98 9.30 -11.12 10.56
N ASN A 99 8.74 -11.17 11.77
CA ASN A 99 9.46 -10.97 13.04
C ASN A 99 10.57 -12.01 13.31
N LYS A 100 10.63 -13.11 12.56
CA LYS A 100 11.66 -14.15 12.70
C LYS A 100 12.97 -13.79 12.00
N TYR A 101 12.95 -12.80 11.10
CA TYR A 101 14.09 -12.46 10.26
C TYR A 101 14.57 -11.04 10.55
N SER A 102 15.88 -10.80 10.43
CA SER A 102 16.45 -9.45 10.49
C SER A 102 16.20 -8.70 9.18
N HIS A 103 16.33 -7.37 9.21
CA HIS A 103 16.24 -6.57 8.00
C HIS A 103 17.39 -6.88 7.03
N CYS A 104 17.11 -6.82 5.73
CA CYS A 104 18.08 -7.12 4.68
C CYS A 104 19.31 -6.18 4.71
N HIS A 105 19.12 -4.92 5.14
CA HIS A 105 20.20 -3.95 5.31
C HIS A 105 21.18 -4.34 6.44
N ASP A 106 20.67 -4.94 7.51
CA ASP A 106 21.48 -5.32 8.69
C ASP A 106 22.33 -6.57 8.45
N LEU A 107 22.00 -7.39 7.44
CA LEU A 107 22.76 -8.58 7.10
C LEU A 107 24.15 -8.23 6.56
N LYS A 108 25.18 -8.60 7.33
CA LYS A 108 26.61 -8.43 7.00
C LYS A 108 27.30 -9.79 7.04
N GLY A 109 28.24 -10.02 6.13
CA GLY A 109 29.10 -11.22 6.10
C GLY A 109 28.94 -12.11 4.87
N PRO A 110 29.83 -13.09 4.69
CA PRO A 110 29.80 -14.03 3.57
C PRO A 110 28.55 -14.92 3.66
N GLY A 111 27.76 -14.98 2.58
CA GLY A 111 26.51 -15.75 2.52
C GLY A 111 25.22 -14.95 2.83
N SER A 112 25.34 -13.70 3.29
CA SER A 112 24.20 -12.79 3.53
C SER A 112 23.30 -12.55 2.31
N LEU A 113 23.86 -12.73 1.09
CA LEU A 113 23.16 -12.49 -0.17
C LEU A 113 21.99 -13.45 -0.40
N SER A 114 22.05 -14.67 0.15
CA SER A 114 21.08 -15.75 -0.09
C SER A 114 20.20 -16.06 1.12
N GLN A 115 20.36 -15.33 2.23
CA GLN A 115 19.55 -15.51 3.44
C GLN A 115 18.18 -14.85 3.29
N LEU A 116 17.16 -15.44 3.93
CA LEU A 116 15.86 -14.78 4.08
C LEU A 116 16.01 -13.58 5.00
N CYS A 117 15.36 -12.48 4.64
CA CYS A 117 15.41 -11.23 5.38
C CYS A 117 14.16 -10.39 5.16
N VAL A 118 13.91 -9.44 6.05
CA VAL A 118 12.81 -8.46 5.91
C VAL A 118 13.27 -7.31 5.03
N CYS A 119 12.52 -7.06 3.96
CA CYS A 119 12.69 -5.93 3.07
C CYS A 119 11.57 -4.92 3.29
N GLN A 120 11.89 -3.63 3.25
CA GLN A 120 10.94 -2.54 3.36
C GLN A 120 10.81 -1.80 2.03
N ILE A 121 9.57 -1.62 1.56
CA ILE A 121 9.28 -0.77 0.40
C ILE A 121 8.37 0.37 0.80
N HIS A 122 8.78 1.58 0.44
CA HIS A 122 8.04 2.81 0.66
C HIS A 122 7.32 3.25 -0.61
N THR A 123 6.04 3.58 -0.48
CA THR A 123 5.29 4.27 -1.54
C THR A 123 4.52 5.43 -0.94
N CYS A 124 4.43 6.54 -1.65
CA CYS A 124 3.69 7.71 -1.19
C CYS A 124 2.62 8.08 -2.21
N VAL A 125 1.37 8.16 -1.75
CA VAL A 125 0.29 8.77 -2.52
C VAL A 125 0.41 10.26 -2.32
N MET A 126 1.00 10.92 -3.31
CA MET A 126 1.05 12.36 -3.37
C MET A 126 -0.33 12.88 -3.82
N TRP A 127 -0.74 14.03 -3.30
CA TRP A 127 -1.81 14.83 -3.90
C TRP A 127 -3.22 14.24 -3.94
N TYR A 128 -3.65 13.52 -2.89
CA TYR A 128 -5.03 13.01 -2.83
C TYR A 128 -5.97 13.96 -2.06
N PRO A 129 -7.26 14.05 -2.45
CA PRO A 129 -8.24 14.83 -1.72
C PRO A 129 -8.52 14.19 -0.36
N CYS A 130 -8.30 14.95 0.72
CA CYS A 130 -8.39 14.43 2.08
C CYS A 130 -9.34 15.20 2.99
N GLY A 131 -9.86 16.34 2.52
CA GLY A 131 -10.80 17.17 3.26
C GLY A 131 -11.30 18.37 2.47
N LEU A 132 -12.14 19.19 3.09
CA LEU A 132 -12.59 20.47 2.53
C LEU A 132 -11.73 21.62 3.06
N LYS A 133 -11.46 22.59 2.20
CA LYS A 133 -10.81 23.84 2.57
C LYS A 133 -11.85 24.92 2.83
N TYR A 134 -11.73 25.55 3.99
CA TYR A 134 -12.58 26.67 4.41
C TYR A 134 -11.74 27.94 4.44
N CYS A 135 -12.25 28.99 3.79
CA CYS A 135 -11.66 30.32 3.78
C CYS A 135 -12.51 31.24 4.64
N GLN A 136 -11.87 32.24 5.24
CA GLN A 136 -12.57 33.30 5.97
C GLN A 136 -12.79 34.49 5.04
N GLY A 137 -13.98 35.08 5.10
CA GLY A 137 -14.31 36.34 4.44
C GLY A 137 -15.32 37.12 5.26
N SER A 138 -15.53 38.38 4.91
CA SER A 138 -16.52 39.21 5.57
C SER A 138 -17.83 39.22 4.80
N ASP A 139 -18.96 39.07 5.49
CA ASP A 139 -20.27 39.35 4.88
C ASP A 139 -20.44 40.86 4.60
N ASN A 140 -21.53 41.24 3.92
CA ASN A 140 -21.83 42.65 3.64
C ASN A 140 -22.04 43.52 4.90
N PHE A 141 -22.11 42.91 6.08
CA PHE A 141 -22.25 43.56 7.38
C PHE A 141 -20.95 43.51 8.21
N GLY A 142 -19.82 43.09 7.61
CA GLY A 142 -18.51 43.03 8.25
C GLY A 142 -18.30 41.85 9.20
N ARG A 143 -19.21 40.86 9.22
CA ARG A 143 -19.05 39.66 10.07
C ARG A 143 -18.13 38.66 9.40
N LEU A 144 -17.19 38.11 10.17
CA LEU A 144 -16.32 37.00 9.75
C LEU A 144 -17.15 35.74 9.54
N VAL A 145 -17.22 35.30 8.29
CA VAL A 145 -17.91 34.07 7.86
C VAL A 145 -16.89 33.10 7.27
N SER A 146 -16.96 31.85 7.70
CA SER A 146 -16.21 30.76 7.10
C SER A 146 -17.02 30.16 5.95
N TYR A 147 -16.45 30.11 4.75
CA TYR A 147 -17.10 29.53 3.57
C TYR A 147 -16.20 28.51 2.88
N ARG A 148 -16.81 27.55 2.17
CA ARG A 148 -16.08 26.52 1.42
C ARG A 148 -15.42 27.16 0.20
N CYS A 149 -14.10 27.08 0.12
CA CYS A 149 -13.32 27.67 -0.98
C CYS A 149 -12.50 26.64 -1.78
N GLY A 150 -12.40 25.39 -1.32
CA GLY A 150 -11.65 24.38 -2.08
C GLY A 150 -11.66 22.99 -1.46
N ILE A 151 -10.79 22.14 -2.01
CA ILE A 151 -10.49 20.79 -1.50
C ILE A 151 -9.10 20.83 -0.90
N LYS A 152 -8.96 20.32 0.32
CA LYS A 152 -7.67 20.12 0.98
C LYS A 152 -6.98 18.92 0.37
N THR A 153 -5.74 19.09 -0.06
CA THR A 153 -4.92 17.99 -0.58
C THR A 153 -3.90 17.52 0.45
N CYS A 154 -3.72 16.21 0.55
CA CYS A 154 -2.77 15.59 1.46
C CYS A 154 -1.76 14.72 0.72
N LYS A 155 -0.67 14.38 1.41
CA LYS A 155 0.15 13.21 1.12
C LYS A 155 0.07 12.19 2.25
N ARG A 156 0.25 10.91 1.89
CA ARG A 156 0.34 9.80 2.83
C ARG A 156 1.35 8.81 2.27
N CYS A 157 2.28 8.37 3.12
CA CYS A 157 3.20 7.31 2.78
C CYS A 157 2.77 5.99 3.42
N LEU A 158 3.11 4.90 2.75
CA LEU A 158 2.87 3.53 3.17
C LEU A 158 4.21 2.82 3.11
N ALA A 159 4.52 2.07 4.16
CA ALA A 159 5.70 1.21 4.22
C ALA A 159 5.23 -0.24 4.29
N PHE A 160 5.74 -1.10 3.42
CA PHE A 160 5.41 -2.52 3.41
C PHE A 160 6.65 -3.32 3.75
N ASN A 161 6.55 -4.07 4.85
CA ASN A 161 7.57 -5.01 5.28
C ASN A 161 7.19 -6.39 4.78
N TYR A 162 8.06 -7.04 4.01
CA TYR A 162 7.85 -8.37 3.47
C TYR A 162 9.12 -9.21 3.57
N VAL A 163 8.96 -10.53 3.65
CA VAL A 163 10.11 -11.44 3.71
C VAL A 163 10.59 -11.72 2.28
N ALA A 164 11.81 -11.27 1.98
CA ALA A 164 12.49 -11.57 0.73
C ALA A 164 13.24 -12.90 0.84
N ALA A 165 13.18 -13.72 -0.22
CA ALA A 165 13.90 -15.00 -0.26
C ALA A 165 15.43 -14.85 -0.31
N SER A 166 15.92 -13.66 -0.69
CA SER A 166 17.33 -13.33 -0.72
C SER A 166 17.52 -11.81 -0.69
N LYS A 167 18.67 -11.33 -0.19
CA LYS A 167 19.00 -9.90 -0.17
C LYS A 167 19.01 -9.29 -1.59
N MET A 168 19.43 -10.07 -2.59
CA MET A 168 19.39 -9.66 -4.00
C MET A 168 17.97 -9.37 -4.52
N LYS A 169 16.95 -9.93 -3.85
CA LYS A 169 15.54 -9.68 -4.14
C LYS A 169 14.94 -8.53 -3.33
N CYS A 170 15.75 -7.81 -2.56
CA CYS A 170 15.36 -6.59 -1.89
C CYS A 170 16.00 -5.39 -2.61
N LEU A 171 15.35 -4.90 -3.67
CA LEU A 171 15.85 -3.79 -4.50
C LEU A 171 15.72 -2.41 -3.84
N TRP A 172 15.08 -2.32 -2.67
CA TRP A 172 14.65 -1.04 -2.09
C TRP A 172 15.32 -0.72 -0.75
N ASP A 173 16.01 -1.67 -0.10
CA ASP A 173 16.85 -1.47 1.10
C ASP A 173 18.35 -1.55 0.73
N PHE A 174 18.85 -0.57 -0.02
CA PHE A 174 20.29 -0.39 -0.26
C PHE A 174 20.93 0.47 0.83
#